data_AF-A0A949P9V9-F1
#
_entry.id   AF-A0A949P9V9-F1
#
_cell.length_a   1.000
_cell.length_b   1.000
_cell.length_c   1.000
_cell.angle_alpha   90.00
_cell.angle_beta   90.00
_cell.angle_gamma   90.00
#
_symmetry.space_group_name_H-M   'P 1'
#
loop_
_entity.id
_entity.type
_entity.pdbx_description
1 polymer ?
#
loop_
_entity_poly.entity_id
_entity_poly.type
_entity_poly.pdbx_seq_one_letter_code
_entity_poly.pdbx_strand_id
1 'polypeptide(L)'
;GVWGLEKHPMQAIYGWDVACDLQPECRYDEVVKALGGGGEMVSSPNEIGPALDRAFASGVPYLINVITDSSDIYPRTSNLG
;
A
#
# COMPACT_ATOMS: atom_id res chain seq x y z
N GLY A 1 1.69 -6.00 -5.55
CA GLY A 1 1.21 -4.61 -5.64
C GLY A 1 1.63 -4.03 -6.97
N VAL A 2 1.50 -2.73 -7.18
CA VAL A 2 1.87 -2.08 -8.45
C VAL A 2 2.46 -0.70 -8.22
N TRP A 3 3.29 -0.25 -9.15
CA TRP A 3 3.59 1.16 -9.35
C TRP A 3 2.40 1.82 -10.06
N GLY A 4 1.38 2.21 -9.29
CA GLY A 4 0.07 2.60 -9.83
C GLY A 4 0.07 3.86 -10.70
N LEU A 5 0.97 4.81 -10.41
CA LEU A 5 1.13 6.03 -11.23
C LEU A 5 1.75 5.74 -12.60
N GLU A 6 2.46 4.62 -12.74
CA GLU A 6 3.08 4.18 -13.97
C GLU A 6 2.16 3.20 -14.71
N LYS A 7 1.61 2.21 -14.01
CA LYS A 7 0.80 1.13 -14.60
C LYS A 7 -0.45 1.66 -15.29
N HIS A 8 -1.27 2.43 -14.58
CA HIS A 8 -2.57 2.85 -15.12
C HIS A 8 -2.45 3.79 -16.33
N PRO A 9 -1.54 4.79 -16.35
CA PRO A 9 -1.34 5.60 -17.55
C PRO A 9 -0.75 4.81 -18.72
N MET A 10 0.20 3.89 -18.49
CA MET A 10 0.74 3.05 -19.56
C MET A 10 -0.35 2.18 -20.20
N GLN A 11 -1.19 1.53 -19.38
CA GLN A 11 -2.35 0.77 -19.86
C GLN A 11 -3.35 1.65 -20.62
N ALA A 12 -3.65 2.85 -20.13
CA ALA A 12 -4.58 3.76 -20.78
C ALA A 12 -4.07 4.32 -22.12
N ILE A 13 -2.77 4.56 -22.27
CA ILE A 13 -2.17 5.18 -23.45
C ILE A 13 -1.73 4.13 -24.48
N TYR A 14 -1.10 3.04 -24.02
CA TYR A 14 -0.44 2.06 -24.87
C TYR A 14 -1.16 0.71 -24.93
N GLY A 15 -2.08 0.43 -24.00
CA GLY A 15 -2.74 -0.87 -23.87
C GLY A 15 -1.86 -1.97 -23.25
N TRP A 16 -0.69 -1.60 -22.72
CA TRP A 16 0.24 -2.51 -22.05
C TRP A 16 1.07 -1.74 -21.01
N ASP A 17 1.67 -2.47 -20.07
CA ASP A 17 2.63 -1.94 -19.09
C ASP A 17 3.90 -2.79 -19.03
N VAL A 18 4.98 -2.21 -18.52
CA VAL A 18 6.29 -2.87 -18.36
C VAL A 18 6.86 -2.46 -17.01
N ALA A 19 7.41 -3.43 -16.27
CA ALA A 19 8.11 -3.21 -15.00
C ALA A 19 7.29 -2.47 -13.91
N CYS A 20 5.96 -2.55 -13.98
CA CYS A 20 5.06 -1.88 -13.03
C CYS A 20 4.51 -2.83 -11.95
N ASP A 21 4.70 -4.14 -12.09
CA ASP A 21 4.24 -5.13 -11.11
C ASP A 21 5.24 -5.28 -9.96
N LEU A 22 4.71 -5.31 -8.74
CA LEU A 22 5.42 -5.62 -7.51
C LEU A 22 4.91 -6.95 -6.96
N GLN A 23 5.73 -7.61 -6.14
CA GLN A 23 5.32 -8.83 -5.42
C GLN A 23 3.94 -8.64 -4.76
N PRO A 24 2.96 -9.53 -5.03
CA PRO A 24 1.68 -9.52 -4.34
C PRO A 24 1.86 -9.62 -2.82
N GLU A 25 1.14 -8.77 -2.07
CA GLU A 25 1.15 -8.79 -0.59
C GLU A 25 2.56 -8.80 0.02
N CYS A 26 3.49 -8.05 -0.59
CA CYS A 26 4.85 -7.92 -0.08
C CYS A 26 4.83 -7.49 1.40
N ARG A 27 5.54 -8.25 2.24
CA ARG A 27 5.49 -8.14 3.71
C ARG A 27 6.41 -7.06 4.26
N TYR A 28 6.09 -5.80 3.94
CA TYR A 28 6.83 -4.64 4.45
C TYR A 28 6.79 -4.54 5.98
N ASP A 29 5.73 -5.06 6.62
CA ASP A 29 5.60 -5.15 8.06
C ASP A 29 6.68 -6.02 8.69
N GLU A 30 7.06 -7.12 8.04
CA GLU A 30 8.13 -8.01 8.51
C GLU A 30 9.52 -7.35 8.38
N VAL A 31 9.73 -6.49 7.37
CA VAL A 31 10.96 -5.70 7.26
C VAL A 31 11.12 -4.76 8.45
N VAL A 32 10.05 -4.06 8.84
CA VAL A 32 10.09 -3.14 9.98
C VAL A 32 10.27 -3.89 11.31
N LYS A 33 9.64 -5.06 11.46
CA LYS A 33 9.89 -5.95 12.61
C LYS A 33 11.36 -6.36 12.70
N ALA A 34 11.97 -6.76 11.59
CA ALA A 34 13.37 -7.16 11.55
C ALA A 34 14.34 -6.03 11.93
N LEU A 35 13.94 -4.77 11.72
CA LEU A 35 14.69 -3.57 12.11
C LEU A 35 14.44 -3.13 13.57
N GLY A 36 13.68 -3.90 14.35
CA GLY A 36 13.38 -3.60 15.75
C GLY A 36 12.12 -2.75 15.97
N GLY A 37 11.31 -2.53 14.93
CA GLY A 37 9.99 -1.92 15.04
C GLY A 37 8.87 -2.93 15.25
N GLY A 38 7.63 -2.45 15.18
CA GLY A 38 6.42 -3.26 15.11
C GLY A 38 5.79 -3.21 13.72
N GLY A 39 4.88 -4.15 13.45
CA GLY A 39 4.08 -4.07 12.23
C GLY A 39 3.06 -5.17 12.08
N GLU A 40 2.11 -4.96 11.18
CA GLU A 40 1.13 -5.95 10.78
C GLU A 40 0.63 -5.67 9.36
N MET A 41 0.03 -6.68 8.72
CA MET A 41 -0.64 -6.54 7.43
C MET A 41 -2.15 -6.61 7.65
N VAL A 42 -2.88 -5.67 7.06
CA VAL A 42 -4.35 -5.62 7.11
C VAL A 42 -4.93 -5.63 5.69
N SER A 43 -6.08 -6.28 5.53
CA SER A 43 -6.72 -6.49 4.23
C SER A 43 -8.17 -6.02 4.17
N SER A 44 -8.75 -5.66 5.32
CA SER A 44 -10.11 -5.17 5.45
C SER A 44 -10.13 -3.76 6.04
N PRO A 45 -10.98 -2.85 5.53
CA PRO A 45 -11.15 -1.51 6.09
C PRO A 45 -11.46 -1.49 7.59
N ASN A 46 -12.19 -2.50 8.08
CA ASN A 46 -12.56 -2.62 9.49
C ASN A 46 -11.36 -2.91 10.42
N GLU A 47 -10.22 -3.33 9.87
CA GLU A 47 -9.01 -3.62 10.63
C GLU A 47 -8.14 -2.38 10.85
N ILE A 48 -8.33 -1.32 10.05
CA ILE A 48 -7.48 -0.13 10.05
C ILE A 48 -7.53 0.59 11.40
N GLY A 49 -8.73 0.83 11.94
CA GLY A 49 -8.90 1.48 13.25
C GLY A 49 -8.19 0.71 14.38
N PRO A 50 -8.51 -0.58 14.60
CA PRO A 50 -7.84 -1.40 15.59
C PRO A 50 -6.31 -1.53 15.39
N ALA A 51 -5.82 -1.54 14.14
CA ALA A 51 -4.38 -1.58 13.86
C ALA A 51 -3.70 -0.26 14.24
N LEU A 52 -4.34 0.88 13.99
CA LEU A 52 -3.86 2.18 14.44
C LEU A 52 -3.79 2.24 15.97
N ASP A 53 -4.79 1.74 16.69
CA ASP A 53 -4.78 1.68 18.15
C ASP A 53 -3.56 0.90 18.68
N ARG A 54 -3.26 -0.27 18.09
CA ARG A 54 -2.07 -1.06 18.43
C ARG A 54 -0.77 -0.35 18.08
N ALA A 55 -0.71 0.28 16.90
CA ALA A 55 0.46 1.02 16.45
C ALA A 55 0.82 2.16 17.40
N PHE A 56 -0.17 2.96 17.81
CA PHE A 56 0.04 4.04 18.77
C PHE A 56 0.43 3.55 20.17
N ALA A 57 -0.12 2.41 20.62
CA ALA A 57 0.23 1.81 21.90
C ALA A 57 1.62 1.13 21.92
N SER A 58 2.23 0.88 20.76
CA SER A 58 3.42 0.03 20.63
C SER A 58 4.71 0.61 21.21
N GLY A 59 4.82 1.93 21.35
CA GLY A 59 6.02 2.60 21.85
C GLY A 59 7.25 2.47 20.95
N VAL A 60 7.09 1.96 19.71
CA VAL A 60 8.16 1.77 18.71
C VAL A 60 7.68 2.27 17.34
N PRO A 61 8.57 2.51 16.36
CA PRO A 61 8.17 2.69 14.98
C PRO A 61 7.31 1.50 14.53
N TYR A 62 6.12 1.77 13.99
CA TYR A 62 5.14 0.74 13.64
C TYR A 62 4.65 0.91 12.21
N LEU A 63 4.68 -0.17 11.41
CA LEU A 63 4.17 -0.17 10.04
C LEU A 63 2.89 -1.00 9.93
N ILE A 64 1.79 -0.35 9.54
CA ILE A 64 0.56 -1.02 9.15
C ILE A 64 0.57 -1.14 7.63
N ASN A 65 0.76 -2.34 7.11
CA ASN A 65 0.79 -2.65 5.69
C ASN A 65 -0.64 -2.88 5.19
N VAL A 66 -1.27 -1.84 4.65
CA VAL A 66 -2.66 -1.89 4.17
C VAL A 66 -2.69 -2.39 2.74
N ILE A 67 -3.30 -3.56 2.51
CA ILE A 67 -3.49 -4.09 1.17
C ILE A 67 -4.62 -3.32 0.48
N THR A 68 -4.35 -2.83 -0.72
CA THR A 68 -5.32 -2.13 -1.58
C THR A 68 -5.52 -2.90 -2.88
N ASP A 69 -6.66 -2.67 -3.53
CA ASP A 69 -6.90 -3.20 -4.86
C ASP A 69 -5.99 -2.50 -5.88
N SER A 70 -5.11 -3.27 -6.53
CA SER A 70 -4.19 -2.76 -7.55
C SER A 70 -4.86 -2.43 -8.89
N SER A 71 -6.12 -2.81 -9.06
CA SER A 71 -6.93 -2.48 -10.23
C SER A 71 -7.77 -1.21 -10.06
N ASP A 72 -7.89 -0.70 -8.83
CA ASP A 72 -8.62 0.54 -8.56
C ASP A 72 -7.82 1.76 -9.04
N ILE A 73 -8.35 2.42 -10.06
CA ILE A 73 -7.67 3.51 -10.75
C ILE A 73 -7.99 4.81 -10.02
N TYR A 74 -6.95 5.47 -9.51
CA TYR A 74 -7.14 6.79 -8.91
C TYR A 74 -7.76 7.78 -9.92
N PRO A 75 -8.75 8.59 -9.52
CA PRO A 75 -9.30 9.61 -10.40
C PRO A 75 -8.20 10.64 -10.72
N ARG A 76 -7.88 10.82 -12.01
CA ARG A 76 -7.00 11.91 -12.47
C ARG A 76 -7.71 13.26 -12.37
N THR A 77 -7.86 13.74 -11.14
CA THR A 77 -8.30 15.10 -10.83
C THR A 77 -7.22 15.74 -9.98
N SER A 78 -6.61 16.80 -10.48
CA SER A 78 -5.77 17.69 -9.67
C SER A 78 -6.60 18.89 -9.27
N ASN A 79 -6.52 19.33 -8.01
CA ASN A 79 -7.13 20.58 -7.55
C ASN A 79 -6.33 21.80 -8.07
N LEU A 80 -6.15 21.88 -9.39
CA LEU A 80 -5.48 22.99 -10.07
C LEU A 80 -6.48 24.01 -10.63
N GLY A 81 -7.69 24.05 -10.07
CA GLY A 81 -8.73 25.04 -10.36
C GLY A 81 -8.96 25.96 -9.17
#